data_AF-A0A8J9YGT4-F1
#
_entry.id   AF-A0A8J9YGT4-F1
#
_cell.length_a   1.000
_cell.length_b   1.000
_cell.length_c   1.000
_cell.angle_alpha   90.00
_cell.angle_beta   90.00
_cell.angle_gamma   90.00
#
_symmetry.space_group_name_H-M   'P 1'
#
loop_
_entity.id
_entity.type
_entity.pdbx_description
1 polymer ?
#
loop_
_entity_poly.entity_id
_entity_poly.type
_entity_poly.pdbx_seq_one_letter_code
_entity_poly.pdbx_strand_id
1 'polypeptide(L)'
;MELNFITNLIKHDVNHNVKQCFKNKKPFVNRKEEVMAIKKKYPTKIPLIVERYQKEKNLPTLEKNKFLVPEDITMSQFLVIIRNRIRIKPSQALYLIINNRSMLSMSLTMLQAYEQYADEDGFLYITYASHEIFGYQDDMTGSNKEVKVIRDRFPNKIPLYVERYAREKEVPILGRNKFLVPQELTMSQFLYIIRTKMKLRDSQALYLLVNDKVLVSHSMTMAQAYEQFRSSDGFLHITYAAQQVFG
;
A
#
# COMPACT_ATOMS: atom_id res chain seq x y z
N MET A 1 2.01 -33.19 2.40
CA MET A 1 3.17 -32.28 2.59
C MET A 1 3.34 -31.31 1.41
N GLU A 2 2.88 -31.64 0.20
CA GLU A 2 3.00 -30.78 -1.00
C GLU A 2 1.96 -29.65 -1.14
N LEU A 3 0.79 -29.72 -0.48
CA LEU A 3 -0.20 -28.63 -0.53
C LEU A 3 0.20 -27.35 0.22
N ASN A 4 1.15 -27.45 1.17
CA ASN A 4 1.62 -26.31 1.97
C ASN A 4 2.74 -25.50 1.27
N PHE A 5 3.25 -25.98 0.13
CA PHE A 5 4.25 -25.24 -0.65
C PHE A 5 3.59 -24.32 -1.68
N ILE A 6 2.41 -24.70 -2.18
CA ILE A 6 1.63 -23.92 -3.15
C ILE A 6 1.00 -22.69 -2.49
N THR A 7 0.60 -22.77 -1.22
CA THR A 7 0.06 -21.63 -0.45
C THR A 7 1.12 -20.60 -0.07
N ASN A 8 2.38 -21.00 0.01
CA ASN A 8 3.51 -20.10 0.31
C ASN A 8 4.06 -19.35 -0.91
N LEU A 9 3.51 -19.58 -2.11
CA LEU A 9 3.92 -18.92 -3.36
C LEU A 9 2.84 -17.99 -3.96
N ILE A 10 1.90 -17.49 -3.15
CA ILE A 10 0.76 -16.69 -3.63
C ILE A 10 1.11 -15.19 -3.64
N LYS A 11 1.99 -14.88 -4.61
CA LYS A 11 2.24 -13.66 -5.40
C LYS A 11 1.64 -12.34 -4.90
N HIS A 12 2.49 -11.53 -4.25
CA HIS A 12 3.04 -10.25 -4.71
C HIS A 12 2.24 -9.25 -5.61
N ASP A 13 1.01 -9.50 -6.03
CA ASP A 13 0.21 -8.58 -6.85
C ASP A 13 -1.14 -8.28 -6.15
N VAL A 14 -1.47 -7.00 -5.99
CA VAL A 14 -2.68 -6.54 -5.27
C VAL A 14 -3.95 -6.96 -6.02
N ASN A 15 -3.83 -7.31 -7.29
CA ASN A 15 -4.92 -7.79 -8.13
C ASN A 15 -4.86 -9.32 -8.39
N HIS A 16 -3.99 -10.08 -7.71
CA HIS A 16 -3.75 -11.50 -8.01
C HIS A 16 -5.03 -12.37 -7.96
N ASN A 17 -5.91 -12.12 -6.99
CA ASN A 17 -7.15 -12.88 -6.79
C ASN A 17 -8.38 -12.28 -7.51
N VAL A 18 -8.16 -11.34 -8.42
CA VAL A 18 -9.25 -10.70 -9.16
C VAL A 18 -9.55 -11.52 -10.41
N LYS A 19 -10.76 -12.08 -10.53
CA LYS A 19 -11.18 -12.92 -11.68
C LYS A 19 -10.88 -12.30 -13.05
N GLN A 20 -10.79 -10.97 -13.14
CA GLN A 20 -10.55 -10.24 -14.38
C GLN A 20 -9.09 -9.79 -14.62
N CYS A 21 -8.14 -10.11 -13.74
CA CYS A 21 -6.74 -9.72 -13.94
C CYS A 21 -6.06 -10.56 -15.04
N PHE A 22 -4.99 -10.01 -15.62
CA PHE A 22 -4.26 -10.64 -16.71
C PHE A 22 -3.79 -12.07 -16.41
N LYS A 23 -3.29 -12.32 -15.19
CA LYS A 23 -2.82 -13.65 -14.76
C LYS A 23 -3.92 -14.71 -14.76
N ASN A 24 -5.16 -14.32 -14.50
CA ASN A 24 -6.32 -15.21 -14.52
C ASN A 24 -6.89 -15.39 -15.94
N LYS A 25 -6.77 -14.37 -16.79
CA LYS A 25 -7.19 -14.43 -18.21
C LYS A 25 -6.23 -15.25 -19.08
N LYS A 26 -4.96 -15.38 -18.70
CA LYS A 26 -3.95 -16.06 -19.50
C LYS A 26 -3.08 -17.03 -18.68
N PRO A 27 -3.02 -18.32 -19.06
CA PRO A 27 -2.20 -19.32 -18.35
C PRO A 27 -0.72 -18.93 -18.28
N PHE A 28 -0.04 -19.40 -17.22
CA PHE A 28 1.37 -19.08 -16.95
C PHE A 28 2.30 -19.40 -18.11
N VAL A 29 2.16 -20.59 -18.70
CA VAL A 29 3.01 -21.06 -19.81
C VAL A 29 2.94 -20.09 -20.98
N ASN A 30 1.73 -19.72 -21.41
CA ASN A 30 1.53 -18.78 -22.52
C ASN A 30 2.05 -17.35 -22.21
N ARG A 31 2.05 -16.93 -20.94
CA ARG A 31 2.64 -15.64 -20.53
C ARG A 31 4.17 -15.69 -20.66
N LYS A 32 4.78 -16.77 -20.18
CA LYS A 32 6.22 -16.98 -20.25
C LYS A 32 6.75 -17.08 -21.68
N GLU A 33 6.05 -17.83 -22.54
CA GLU A 33 6.36 -17.91 -23.97
C GLU A 33 6.24 -16.55 -24.67
N GLU A 34 5.20 -15.77 -24.35
CA GLU A 34 5.02 -14.41 -24.87
C GLU A 34 6.21 -13.51 -24.49
N VAL A 35 6.63 -13.53 -23.23
CA VAL A 35 7.78 -12.74 -22.78
C VAL A 35 9.07 -13.19 -23.47
N MET A 36 9.31 -14.49 -23.58
CA MET A 36 10.50 -15.01 -24.27
C MET A 36 10.57 -14.50 -25.71
N ALA A 37 9.46 -14.56 -26.44
CA ALA A 37 9.38 -14.05 -27.81
C ALA A 37 9.59 -12.53 -27.88
N ILE A 38 8.98 -11.76 -26.96
CA ILE A 38 9.12 -10.30 -26.91
C ILE A 38 10.56 -9.90 -26.57
N LYS A 39 11.19 -10.52 -25.57
CA LYS A 39 12.58 -10.23 -25.17
C LYS A 39 13.58 -10.58 -26.26
N LYS A 40 13.35 -11.65 -27.03
CA LYS A 40 14.15 -11.97 -28.22
C LYS A 40 14.05 -10.89 -29.30
N LYS A 41 12.84 -10.33 -29.50
CA LYS A 41 12.59 -9.32 -30.55
C LYS A 41 12.99 -7.90 -30.12
N TYR A 42 12.86 -7.58 -28.84
CA TYR A 42 13.06 -6.24 -28.26
C TYR A 42 13.88 -6.34 -26.97
N PRO A 43 15.20 -6.58 -27.06
CA PRO A 43 16.04 -6.89 -25.89
C PRO A 43 16.13 -5.72 -24.89
N THR A 44 16.18 -4.48 -25.37
CA THR A 44 16.27 -3.25 -24.55
C THR A 44 14.90 -2.72 -24.08
N LYS A 45 13.87 -3.56 -24.16
CA LYS A 45 12.53 -3.21 -23.72
C LYS A 45 12.05 -4.10 -22.58
N ILE A 46 11.27 -3.50 -21.71
CA ILE A 46 10.68 -4.13 -20.54
C ILE A 46 9.19 -4.42 -20.81
N PRO A 47 8.75 -5.69 -20.77
CA PRO A 47 7.35 -6.04 -20.92
C PRO A 47 6.60 -5.82 -19.59
N LEU A 48 5.55 -5.01 -19.63
CA LEU A 48 4.76 -4.64 -18.45
C LEU A 48 3.29 -5.00 -18.63
N ILE A 49 2.66 -5.36 -17.51
CA ILE A 49 1.21 -5.43 -17.36
C ILE A 49 0.81 -4.34 -16.36
N VAL A 50 -0.04 -3.41 -16.80
CA VAL A 50 -0.52 -2.28 -15.99
C VAL A 50 -2.03 -2.36 -15.82
N GLU A 51 -2.48 -2.61 -14.60
CA GLU A 51 -3.91 -2.78 -14.30
C GLU A 51 -4.40 -1.75 -13.28
N ARG A 52 -5.67 -1.39 -13.39
CA ARG A 52 -6.31 -0.55 -12.37
C ARG A 52 -6.50 -1.38 -11.11
N TYR A 53 -6.25 -0.80 -9.95
CA TYR A 53 -6.59 -1.47 -8.70
C TYR A 53 -8.09 -1.82 -8.65
N GLN A 54 -8.43 -3.03 -8.23
CA GLN A 54 -9.82 -3.51 -8.25
C GLN A 54 -10.80 -2.64 -7.45
N LYS A 55 -10.36 -2.02 -6.35
CA LYS A 55 -11.23 -1.12 -5.54
C LYS A 55 -11.12 0.35 -5.93
N GLU A 56 -10.37 0.69 -6.98
CA GLU A 56 -10.29 2.05 -7.50
C GLU A 56 -11.60 2.45 -8.18
N LYS A 57 -12.18 3.58 -7.77
CA LYS A 57 -13.48 4.07 -8.25
C LYS A 57 -13.40 5.43 -8.96
N ASN A 58 -12.33 6.19 -8.75
CA ASN A 58 -12.17 7.58 -9.19
C ASN A 58 -11.35 7.71 -10.48
N LEU A 59 -10.46 6.75 -10.76
CA LEU A 59 -9.64 6.76 -11.97
C LEU A 59 -10.27 5.97 -13.13
N PRO A 60 -10.18 6.45 -14.38
CA PRO A 60 -10.57 5.70 -15.56
C PRO A 60 -9.78 4.39 -15.74
N THR A 61 -10.34 3.45 -16.49
CA THR A 61 -9.66 2.21 -16.91
C THR A 61 -8.74 2.46 -18.10
N LEU A 62 -7.61 1.74 -18.17
CA LEU A 62 -6.80 1.65 -19.38
C LEU A 62 -7.48 0.78 -20.44
N GLU A 63 -7.53 1.25 -21.69
CA GLU A 63 -7.96 0.42 -22.83
C GLU A 63 -6.98 -0.72 -23.12
N LYS A 64 -5.67 -0.44 -22.98
CA LYS A 64 -4.58 -1.40 -23.19
C LYS A 64 -3.73 -1.48 -21.94
N ASN A 65 -3.68 -2.67 -21.34
CA ASN A 65 -2.91 -2.95 -20.13
C ASN A 65 -1.50 -3.50 -20.40
N LYS A 66 -1.16 -3.88 -21.64
CA LYS A 66 0.18 -4.35 -22.00
C LYS A 66 1.05 -3.22 -22.54
N PHE A 67 2.26 -3.11 -22.02
CA PHE A 67 3.22 -2.08 -22.41
C PHE A 67 4.58 -2.71 -22.71
N LEU A 68 5.31 -2.05 -23.59
CA LEU A 68 6.70 -2.36 -23.90
C LEU A 68 7.48 -1.05 -23.79
N VAL A 69 8.28 -0.92 -22.73
CA VAL A 69 8.87 0.36 -22.31
C VAL A 69 10.40 0.30 -22.40
N PRO A 70 11.09 1.36 -22.86
CA PRO A 70 12.54 1.46 -22.73
C PRO A 70 13.02 1.22 -21.29
N GLU A 71 14.19 0.61 -21.15
CA GLU A 71 14.77 0.21 -19.87
C GLU A 71 15.26 1.38 -19.01
N ASP A 72 15.60 2.50 -19.65
CA ASP A 72 16.14 3.74 -19.08
C ASP A 72 15.07 4.70 -18.55
N ILE A 73 13.79 4.51 -18.95
CA ILE A 73 12.69 5.33 -18.44
C ILE A 73 12.60 5.20 -16.93
N THR A 74 12.41 6.30 -16.23
CA THR A 74 12.22 6.30 -14.78
C THR A 74 10.77 6.02 -14.39
N MET A 75 10.54 5.59 -13.15
CA MET A 75 9.20 5.46 -12.57
C MET A 75 8.39 6.76 -12.66
N SER A 76 9.03 7.93 -12.47
CA SER A 76 8.37 9.24 -12.63
C SER A 76 7.93 9.52 -14.06
N GLN A 77 8.77 9.23 -15.05
CA GLN A 77 8.42 9.36 -16.46
C GLN A 77 7.32 8.38 -16.85
N PHE A 78 7.37 7.16 -16.34
CA PHE A 78 6.33 6.16 -16.58
C PHE A 78 4.98 6.57 -15.94
N LEU A 79 4.99 7.15 -14.75
CA LEU A 79 3.79 7.74 -14.12
C LEU A 79 3.13 8.78 -15.03
N VAL A 80 3.92 9.66 -15.67
CA VAL A 80 3.44 10.65 -16.62
C VAL A 80 2.82 9.98 -17.86
N ILE A 81 3.44 8.93 -18.39
CA ILE A 81 2.89 8.14 -19.50
C ILE A 81 1.52 7.57 -19.14
N ILE A 82 1.38 6.96 -17.96
CA ILE A 82 0.10 6.39 -17.51
C ILE A 82 -0.94 7.50 -17.31
N ARG A 83 -0.58 8.61 -16.64
CA ARG A 83 -1.46 9.77 -16.45
C ARG A 83 -2.05 10.27 -17.77
N ASN A 84 -1.22 10.40 -18.80
CA ASN A 84 -1.63 10.84 -20.13
C ASN A 84 -2.57 9.83 -20.80
N ARG A 85 -2.32 8.52 -20.63
CA ARG A 85 -3.18 7.47 -21.22
C ARG A 85 -4.56 7.38 -20.57
N ILE A 86 -4.66 7.56 -19.26
CA ILE A 86 -5.97 7.51 -18.55
C ILE A 86 -6.70 8.86 -18.55
N ARG A 87 -6.11 9.93 -19.11
CA ARG A 87 -6.72 11.26 -19.30
C ARG A 87 -7.30 11.86 -18.01
N ILE A 88 -6.53 11.84 -16.93
CA ILE A 88 -6.93 12.44 -15.65
C ILE A 88 -6.44 13.89 -15.52
N LYS A 89 -7.09 14.67 -14.65
CA LYS A 89 -6.71 16.06 -14.40
C LYS A 89 -5.34 16.16 -13.71
N PRO A 90 -4.57 17.24 -13.90
CA PRO A 90 -3.29 17.44 -13.21
C PRO A 90 -3.39 17.37 -11.68
N SER A 91 -4.54 17.80 -11.12
CA SER A 91 -4.82 17.77 -9.68
C SER A 91 -5.21 16.40 -9.14
N GLN A 92 -5.54 15.42 -10.00
CA GLN A 92 -5.88 14.08 -9.54
C GLN A 92 -4.60 13.31 -9.22
N ALA A 93 -4.57 12.76 -8.01
CA ALA A 93 -3.48 11.90 -7.57
C ALA A 93 -3.48 10.58 -8.35
N LEU A 94 -2.29 10.09 -8.65
CA LEU A 94 -2.04 8.84 -9.33
C LEU A 94 -0.81 8.20 -8.70
N TYR A 95 -0.95 6.95 -8.31
CA TYR A 95 0.10 6.16 -7.69
C TYR A 95 0.30 4.89 -8.49
N LEU A 96 1.55 4.44 -8.59
CA LEU A 96 1.94 3.16 -9.16
C LEU A 96 2.41 2.22 -8.05
N ILE A 97 2.02 0.96 -8.14
CA ILE A 97 2.26 -0.05 -7.13
C ILE A 97 2.86 -1.25 -7.84
N ILE A 98 4.03 -1.69 -7.38
CA ILE A 98 4.73 -2.85 -7.90
C ILE A 98 5.01 -3.77 -6.73
N ASN A 99 4.75 -5.06 -6.87
CA ASN A 99 4.96 -6.03 -5.80
C ASN A 99 4.27 -5.63 -4.47
N ASN A 100 3.04 -5.13 -4.54
CA ASN A 100 2.30 -4.59 -3.39
C ASN A 100 3.01 -3.43 -2.66
N ARG A 101 4.06 -2.83 -3.23
CA ARG A 101 4.78 -1.68 -2.68
C ARG A 101 4.40 -0.42 -3.46
N SER A 102 3.73 0.51 -2.77
CA SER A 102 3.35 1.82 -3.33
C SER A 102 4.53 2.81 -3.38
N MET A 103 5.69 2.47 -2.82
CA MET A 103 6.80 3.40 -2.59
C MET A 103 8.11 2.93 -3.24
N LEU A 104 8.08 2.64 -4.54
CA LEU A 104 9.34 2.64 -5.30
C LEU A 104 9.83 4.08 -5.44
N SER A 105 11.14 4.29 -5.31
CA SER A 105 11.72 5.61 -5.56
C SER A 105 11.37 6.03 -6.99
N MET A 106 10.86 7.25 -7.15
CA MET A 106 10.45 7.80 -8.44
C MET A 106 11.64 7.98 -9.41
N SER A 107 12.86 7.91 -8.90
CA SER A 107 14.11 7.92 -9.68
C SER A 107 14.56 6.56 -10.20
N LEU A 108 13.98 5.44 -9.73
CA LEU A 108 14.33 4.10 -10.23
C LEU A 108 14.01 3.99 -11.71
N THR A 109 14.90 3.37 -12.47
CA THR A 109 14.64 3.04 -13.88
C THR A 109 13.74 1.82 -13.99
N MET A 110 13.07 1.65 -15.14
CA MET A 110 12.25 0.47 -15.42
C MET A 110 13.10 -0.81 -15.43
N LEU A 111 14.38 -0.74 -15.83
CA LEU A 111 15.31 -1.85 -15.70
C LEU A 111 15.49 -2.27 -14.24
N GLN A 112 15.84 -1.32 -13.37
CA GLN A 112 16.06 -1.60 -11.94
C GLN A 112 14.79 -2.15 -11.27
N ALA A 113 13.63 -1.58 -11.60
CA ALA A 113 12.34 -2.10 -11.12
C ALA A 113 12.07 -3.52 -11.65
N TYR A 114 12.39 -3.79 -12.91
CA TYR A 114 12.21 -5.11 -13.51
C TYR A 114 13.11 -6.17 -12.87
N GLU A 115 14.40 -5.88 -12.70
CA GLU A 115 15.36 -6.79 -12.06
C GLU A 115 14.95 -7.16 -10.63
N GLN A 116 14.35 -6.21 -9.90
CA GLN A 116 13.93 -6.43 -8.51
C GLN A 116 12.55 -7.07 -8.37
N TYR A 117 11.63 -6.82 -9.30
CA TYR A 117 10.20 -7.09 -9.09
C TYR A 117 9.47 -7.79 -10.25
N ALA A 118 10.17 -8.24 -11.30
CA ALA A 118 9.55 -9.05 -12.33
C ALA A 118 8.96 -10.35 -11.74
N ASP A 119 7.80 -10.77 -12.27
CA ASP A 119 7.22 -12.06 -11.93
C ASP A 119 7.96 -13.18 -12.68
N GLU A 120 7.79 -14.42 -12.23
CA GLU A 120 8.43 -15.61 -12.80
C GLU A 120 8.02 -15.90 -14.25
N ASP A 121 6.90 -15.32 -14.70
CA ASP A 121 6.49 -15.37 -16.10
C ASP A 121 7.26 -14.38 -16.99
N GLY A 122 8.08 -13.50 -16.39
CA GLY A 122 8.89 -12.49 -17.05
C GLY A 122 8.19 -11.16 -17.35
N PHE A 123 6.95 -10.95 -16.93
CA PHE A 123 6.33 -9.62 -16.95
C PHE A 123 6.61 -8.88 -15.65
N LEU A 124 6.72 -7.55 -15.72
CA LEU A 124 6.60 -6.69 -14.55
C LEU A 124 5.16 -6.20 -14.41
N TYR A 125 4.55 -6.50 -13.26
CA TYR A 125 3.16 -6.17 -12.96
C TYR A 125 3.08 -4.87 -12.15
N ILE A 126 2.30 -3.93 -12.65
CA ILE A 126 2.11 -2.61 -12.06
C ILE A 126 0.61 -2.37 -11.88
N THR A 127 0.22 -1.93 -10.69
CA THR A 127 -1.15 -1.50 -10.40
C THR A 127 -1.20 0.01 -10.23
N TYR A 128 -2.23 0.68 -10.74
CA TYR A 128 -2.44 2.10 -10.51
C TYR A 128 -3.71 2.42 -9.71
N ALA A 129 -3.65 3.48 -8.91
CA ALA A 129 -4.75 3.96 -8.06
C ALA A 129 -4.67 5.47 -7.76
N SER A 130 -5.78 6.04 -7.29
CA SER A 130 -5.93 7.46 -6.90
C SER A 130 -5.37 7.76 -5.51
N HIS A 131 -5.04 6.73 -4.75
CA HIS A 131 -4.50 6.84 -3.40
C HIS A 131 -3.37 5.83 -3.25
N GLU A 132 -2.39 6.13 -2.38
CA GLU A 132 -1.45 5.10 -1.93
C GLU A 132 -2.25 3.93 -1.35
N ILE A 133 -2.04 2.74 -1.91
CA ILE A 133 -2.68 1.54 -1.40
C ILE A 133 -1.82 1.05 -0.24
N PHE A 134 -2.09 1.62 0.92
CA PHE A 134 -1.64 1.04 2.19
C PHE A 134 -2.56 -0.11 2.55
N GLY A 135 -2.02 -1.33 2.48
CA GLY A 135 -2.59 -2.49 3.16
C GLY A 135 -3.83 -3.07 2.49
N TYR A 136 -3.87 -4.40 2.46
CA TYR A 136 -5.06 -5.21 2.24
C TYR A 136 -6.21 -4.68 3.10
N GLN A 137 -7.34 -4.36 2.47
CA GLN A 137 -8.48 -3.76 3.17
C GLN A 137 -9.49 -4.76 3.73
N ASP A 138 -9.46 -6.06 3.35
CA ASP A 138 -10.53 -6.99 3.78
C ASP A 138 -10.03 -8.25 4.53
N ASP A 139 -8.74 -8.60 4.46
CA ASP A 139 -8.25 -9.88 5.04
C ASP A 139 -7.34 -9.70 6.27
N MET A 140 -7.29 -8.49 6.86
CA MET A 140 -6.56 -8.27 8.10
C MET A 140 -7.29 -8.91 9.29
N THR A 141 -7.20 -10.21 9.45
CA THR A 141 -7.69 -10.93 10.63
C THR A 141 -6.60 -10.94 11.70
N GLY A 142 -6.22 -9.75 12.19
CA GLY A 142 -5.58 -9.47 13.49
C GLY A 142 -4.49 -10.42 14.02
N SER A 143 -3.79 -11.19 13.19
CA SER A 143 -2.88 -12.24 13.67
C SER A 143 -1.43 -11.80 13.56
N ASN A 144 -0.62 -12.16 14.56
CA ASN A 144 0.83 -11.92 14.57
C ASN A 144 1.58 -12.33 13.29
N LYS A 145 1.13 -13.41 12.65
CA LYS A 145 1.75 -13.92 11.41
C LYS A 145 1.58 -12.91 10.27
N GLU A 146 0.43 -12.25 10.21
CA GLU A 146 0.14 -11.26 9.18
C GLU A 146 0.95 -9.97 9.39
N VAL A 147 1.03 -9.48 10.63
CA VAL A 147 1.87 -8.32 10.96
C VAL A 147 3.32 -8.55 10.58
N LYS A 148 3.87 -9.76 10.84
CA LYS A 148 5.23 -10.11 10.40
C LYS A 148 5.38 -9.98 8.89
N VAL A 149 4.46 -10.54 8.10
CA VAL A 149 4.49 -10.42 6.63
C VAL A 149 4.41 -8.95 6.18
N ILE A 150 3.57 -8.14 6.85
CA ILE A 150 3.47 -6.70 6.57
C ILE A 150 4.79 -5.99 6.88
N ARG A 151 5.44 -6.30 8.00
CA ARG A 151 6.71 -5.69 8.42
C ARG A 151 7.88 -6.11 7.50
N ASP A 152 7.93 -7.36 7.07
CA ASP A 152 8.93 -7.82 6.09
C ASP A 152 8.74 -7.14 4.73
N ARG A 153 7.47 -6.93 4.34
CA ARG A 153 7.12 -6.25 3.09
C ARG A 153 7.35 -4.74 3.15
N PHE A 154 7.14 -4.12 4.31
CA PHE A 154 7.23 -2.68 4.51
C PHE A 154 8.09 -2.38 5.75
N PRO A 155 9.42 -2.60 5.67
CA PRO A 155 10.31 -2.49 6.83
C PRO A 155 10.30 -1.08 7.46
N ASN A 156 10.12 -0.06 6.63
CA ASN A 156 10.08 1.35 7.06
C ASN A 156 8.68 1.82 7.48
N LYS A 157 7.73 0.90 7.69
CA LYS A 157 6.35 1.23 8.06
C LYS A 157 5.89 0.52 9.32
N ILE A 158 5.02 1.18 10.06
CA ILE A 158 4.50 0.74 11.35
C ILE A 158 3.00 0.43 11.20
N PRO A 159 2.56 -0.80 11.51
CA PRO A 159 1.14 -1.16 11.51
C PRO A 159 0.46 -0.64 12.78
N LEU A 160 -0.59 0.14 12.61
CA LEU A 160 -1.39 0.71 13.69
C LEU A 160 -2.80 0.14 13.67
N TYR A 161 -3.35 -0.09 14.85
CA TYR A 161 -4.78 -0.25 15.08
C TYR A 161 -5.27 0.98 15.82
N VAL A 162 -6.26 1.67 15.26
CA VAL A 162 -6.70 2.99 15.72
C VAL A 162 -8.20 2.96 15.96
N GLU A 163 -8.61 3.20 17.18
CA GLU A 163 -10.02 3.14 17.55
C GLU A 163 -10.45 4.32 18.41
N ARG A 164 -11.75 4.57 18.41
CA ARG A 164 -12.34 5.59 19.26
C ARG A 164 -12.42 5.03 20.67
N TYR A 165 -12.05 5.82 21.67
CA TYR A 165 -12.22 5.42 23.06
C TYR A 165 -13.67 5.02 23.33
N ALA A 166 -13.91 3.92 24.05
CA ALA A 166 -15.23 3.32 24.15
C ALA A 166 -16.30 4.27 24.73
N ARG A 167 -15.91 5.20 25.61
CA ARG A 167 -16.82 6.19 26.23
C ARG A 167 -16.93 7.51 25.45
N GLU A 168 -16.16 7.67 24.39
CA GLU A 168 -16.15 8.89 23.57
C GLU A 168 -17.37 8.94 22.63
N LYS A 169 -18.02 10.10 22.56
CA LYS A 169 -19.26 10.32 21.78
C LYS A 169 -19.21 11.55 20.88
N GLU A 170 -18.37 12.53 21.20
CA GLU A 170 -18.27 13.81 20.48
C GLU A 170 -17.38 13.70 19.24
N VAL A 171 -16.33 12.86 19.29
CA VAL A 171 -15.45 12.65 18.14
C VAL A 171 -16.09 11.67 17.13
N PRO A 172 -16.11 12.01 15.83
CA PRO A 172 -16.57 11.10 14.78
C PRO A 172 -15.83 9.76 14.77
N ILE A 173 -16.54 8.71 14.33
CA ILE A 173 -15.93 7.40 14.09
C ILE A 173 -15.11 7.46 12.80
N LEU A 174 -13.86 7.01 12.84
CA LEU A 174 -13.07 6.81 11.64
C LEU A 174 -13.70 5.69 10.80
N GLY A 175 -13.86 5.93 9.50
CA GLY A 175 -14.30 4.88 8.58
C GLY A 175 -13.30 3.73 8.40
N ARG A 176 -12.09 3.83 8.99
CA ARG A 176 -11.04 2.81 8.98
C ARG A 176 -10.26 2.86 10.30
N ASN A 177 -9.96 1.69 10.86
CA ASN A 177 -9.19 1.54 12.10
C ASN A 177 -7.76 1.04 11.86
N LYS A 178 -7.43 0.43 10.72
CA LYS A 178 -6.06 -0.07 10.47
C LYS A 178 -5.26 0.86 9.58
N PHE A 179 -4.03 1.15 9.99
CA PHE A 179 -3.13 2.05 9.29
C PHE A 179 -1.74 1.44 9.16
N LEU A 180 -1.01 1.85 8.12
CA LEU A 180 0.39 1.52 7.95
C LEU A 180 1.14 2.83 7.67
N VAL A 181 1.92 3.30 8.63
CA VAL A 181 2.48 4.68 8.61
C VAL A 181 4.00 4.68 8.51
N PRO A 182 4.65 5.73 7.95
CA PRO A 182 6.10 5.89 8.03
C PRO A 182 6.59 5.78 9.48
N GLN A 183 7.69 5.07 9.70
CA GLN A 183 8.24 4.87 11.04
C GLN A 183 8.80 6.18 11.65
N GLU A 184 9.22 7.11 10.80
CA GLU A 184 9.71 8.45 11.14
C GLU A 184 8.60 9.46 11.47
N LEU A 185 7.34 9.13 11.16
CA LEU A 185 6.20 9.99 11.47
C LEU A 185 6.11 10.22 12.98
N THR A 186 5.87 11.44 13.43
CA THR A 186 5.69 11.73 14.87
C THR A 186 4.23 11.57 15.31
N MET A 187 4.02 11.37 16.63
CA MET A 187 2.68 11.34 17.23
C MET A 187 1.85 12.59 16.90
N SER A 188 2.45 13.78 16.92
CA SER A 188 1.76 15.02 16.51
C SER A 188 1.41 15.08 15.03
N GLN A 189 2.30 14.62 14.15
CA GLN A 189 1.99 14.55 12.72
C GLN A 189 0.88 13.54 12.45
N PHE A 190 0.87 12.41 13.16
CA PHE A 190 -0.20 11.43 13.07
C PHE A 190 -1.53 11.96 13.62
N LEU A 191 -1.51 12.66 14.76
CA LEU A 191 -2.68 13.38 15.28
C LEU A 191 -3.26 14.34 14.23
N TYR A 192 -2.42 15.13 13.57
CA TYR A 192 -2.84 16.02 12.48
C TYR A 192 -3.51 15.27 11.31
N ILE A 193 -2.95 14.11 10.91
CA ILE A 193 -3.55 13.25 9.88
C ILE A 193 -4.95 12.77 10.31
N ILE A 194 -5.11 12.32 11.55
CA ILE A 194 -6.39 11.84 12.07
C ILE A 194 -7.43 12.98 12.13
N ARG A 195 -7.04 14.15 12.64
CA ARG A 195 -7.89 15.36 12.65
C ARG A 195 -8.39 15.71 11.24
N THR A 196 -7.50 15.70 10.27
CA THR A 196 -7.81 16.00 8.86
C THR A 196 -8.79 14.98 8.27
N LYS A 197 -8.57 13.68 8.53
CA LYS A 197 -9.46 12.61 8.07
C LYS A 197 -10.87 12.69 8.68
N MET A 198 -10.97 13.16 9.91
CA MET A 198 -12.25 13.38 10.61
C MET A 198 -12.92 14.72 10.26
N LYS A 199 -12.22 15.61 9.55
CA LYS A 199 -12.66 16.99 9.27
C LYS A 199 -13.00 17.77 10.55
N LEU A 200 -12.17 17.63 11.59
CA LEU A 200 -12.35 18.37 12.84
C LEU A 200 -12.01 19.85 12.66
N ARG A 201 -12.74 20.72 13.37
CA ARG A 201 -12.40 22.15 13.49
C ARG A 201 -11.18 22.33 14.41
N ASP A 202 -10.42 23.40 14.22
CA ASP A 202 -9.22 23.68 15.02
C ASP A 202 -9.54 23.80 16.52
N SER A 203 -10.73 24.28 16.86
CA SER A 203 -11.20 24.39 18.25
C SER A 203 -11.61 23.06 18.89
N GLN A 204 -11.81 21.99 18.12
CA GLN A 204 -12.14 20.69 18.68
C GLN A 204 -10.87 20.00 19.17
N ALA A 205 -10.85 19.61 20.44
CA ALA A 205 -9.75 18.85 21.01
C ALA A 205 -9.75 17.40 20.47
N LEU A 206 -8.56 16.84 20.31
CA LEU A 206 -8.37 15.43 19.99
C LEU A 206 -7.05 14.97 20.60
N TYR A 207 -7.11 13.91 21.39
CA TYR A 207 -5.97 13.29 22.05
C TYR A 207 -5.78 11.89 21.50
N LEU A 208 -4.52 11.45 21.43
CA LEU A 208 -4.15 10.08 21.12
C LEU A 208 -3.54 9.44 22.37
N LEU A 209 -3.99 8.24 22.70
CA LEU A 209 -3.44 7.38 23.72
C LEU A 209 -2.89 6.12 23.06
N VAL A 210 -1.84 5.55 23.61
CA VAL A 210 -1.31 4.26 23.19
C VAL A 210 -1.81 3.19 24.17
N ASN A 211 -2.33 2.08 23.64
CA ASN A 211 -2.92 0.98 24.41
C ASN A 211 -3.95 1.45 25.46
N ASP A 212 -4.86 2.35 25.06
CA ASP A 212 -5.93 2.94 25.89
C ASP A 212 -5.51 3.76 27.12
N LYS A 213 -4.21 3.83 27.45
CA LYS A 213 -3.77 4.32 28.78
C LYS A 213 -2.57 5.26 28.73
N VAL A 214 -1.70 5.11 27.73
CA VAL A 214 -0.41 5.81 27.74
C VAL A 214 -0.51 7.08 26.89
N LEU A 215 -0.46 8.25 27.54
CA LEU A 215 -0.21 9.49 26.83
C LEU A 215 1.28 9.56 26.48
N VAL A 216 1.58 9.57 25.19
CA VAL A 216 2.95 9.62 24.68
C VAL A 216 3.33 11.05 24.26
N SER A 217 4.63 11.33 24.26
CA SER A 217 5.14 12.63 23.81
C SER A 217 4.73 12.91 22.37
N HIS A 218 4.31 14.15 22.13
CA HIS A 218 4.02 14.71 20.80
C HIS A 218 5.16 14.54 19.78
N SER A 219 6.41 14.56 20.24
CA SER A 219 7.60 14.42 19.40
C SER A 219 8.04 12.97 19.18
N MET A 220 7.48 12.00 19.92
CA MET A 220 7.83 10.59 19.78
C MET A 220 7.51 10.10 18.36
N THR A 221 8.42 9.35 17.77
CA THR A 221 8.20 8.75 16.44
C THR A 221 7.38 7.46 16.54
N MET A 222 6.72 7.08 15.44
CA MET A 222 5.98 5.81 15.36
C MET A 222 6.90 4.61 15.58
N ALA A 223 8.17 4.68 15.15
CA ALA A 223 9.18 3.66 15.42
C ALA A 223 9.39 3.46 16.93
N GLN A 224 9.63 4.56 17.65
CA GLN A 224 9.85 4.54 19.09
C GLN A 224 8.62 4.04 19.84
N ALA A 225 7.43 4.55 19.47
CA ALA A 225 6.17 4.13 20.08
C ALA A 225 5.90 2.64 19.84
N TYR A 226 6.18 2.13 18.64
CA TYR A 226 6.00 0.72 18.31
C TYR A 226 6.97 -0.18 19.07
N GLU A 227 8.24 0.22 19.19
CA GLU A 227 9.23 -0.54 19.94
C GLU A 227 8.87 -0.65 21.44
N GLN A 228 8.38 0.45 22.03
CA GLN A 228 7.98 0.47 23.44
C GLN A 228 6.63 -0.17 23.72
N PHE A 229 5.65 0.00 22.84
CA PHE A 229 4.24 -0.24 23.19
C PHE A 229 3.48 -1.15 22.23
N ARG A 230 4.13 -1.79 21.26
CA ARG A 230 3.44 -2.77 20.40
C ARG A 230 2.71 -3.82 21.23
N SER A 231 1.48 -4.10 20.84
CA SER A 231 0.67 -5.14 21.47
C SER A 231 1.12 -6.53 21.02
N SER A 232 0.65 -7.53 21.75
CA SER A 232 0.92 -8.95 21.49
C SER A 232 0.38 -9.44 20.16
N ASP A 233 -0.54 -8.73 19.51
CA ASP A 233 -1.06 -9.04 18.17
C ASP A 233 -0.19 -8.46 17.03
N GLY A 234 0.84 -7.71 17.40
CA GLY A 234 1.79 -7.09 16.49
C GLY A 234 1.40 -5.68 16.02
N PHE A 235 0.24 -5.15 16.39
CA PHE A 235 -0.12 -3.76 16.09
C PHE A 235 0.34 -2.82 17.22
N LEU A 236 0.61 -1.56 16.87
CA LEU A 236 0.58 -0.48 17.86
C LEU A 236 -0.87 0.01 17.97
N HIS A 237 -1.49 -0.17 19.13
CA HIS A 237 -2.86 0.27 19.36
C HIS A 237 -2.87 1.72 19.80
N ILE A 238 -3.66 2.53 19.10
CA ILE A 238 -3.84 3.95 19.35
C ILE A 238 -5.33 4.23 19.54
N THR A 239 -5.66 4.89 20.62
CA THR A 239 -7.03 5.25 20.95
C THR A 239 -7.19 6.75 20.88
N TYR A 240 -8.30 7.24 20.34
CA TYR A 240 -8.56 8.68 20.26
C TYR A 240 -9.81 9.11 21.02
N ALA A 241 -9.74 10.31 21.62
CA ALA A 241 -10.81 10.93 22.41
C ALA A 241 -10.75 12.47 22.36
N ALA A 242 -11.86 13.15 22.64
CA ALA A 242 -11.97 14.60 22.74
C ALA A 242 -11.34 15.16 24.02
N GLN A 243 -11.18 14.33 25.05
CA GLN A 243 -10.61 14.71 26.34
C GLN A 243 -9.44 13.80 26.70
N GLN A 244 -8.52 14.31 27.53
CA GLN A 244 -7.54 13.45 28.18
C GLN A 244 -8.30 12.52 29.13
N VAL A 245 -8.45 11.26 28.73
CA VAL A 245 -9.02 10.21 29.56
C VAL A 245 -7.97 9.77 30.58
N PHE A 246 -7.75 10.62 31.58
CA PHE A 246 -7.14 10.20 32.84
C PHE A 246 -8.28 9.95 33.83
N GLY A 247 -8.40 8.70 34.26
CA GLY A 247 -9.26 8.26 35.34
C GLY A 247 -8.48 7.32 36.23
#